data_AF-A0A382V9V5-F1
#
_entry.id   AF-A0A382V9V5-F1
#
_cell.length_a   1.000
_cell.length_b   1.000
_cell.length_c   1.000
_cell.angle_alpha   90.00
_cell.angle_beta   90.00
_cell.angle_gamma   90.00
#
_symmetry.space_group_name_H-M   'P 1'
#
loop_
_entity.id
_entity.type
_entity.pdbx_description
1 polymer ?
#
loop_
_entity_poly.entity_id
_entity_poly.type
_entity_poly.pdbx_seq_one_letter_code
_entity_poly.pdbx_strand_id
1 'polypeptide(L)'
;MSDLGTIALMCSLALSLYGTAVPHLGVRSNNWNLVRSVQHASILSFLLITLASAVLLEALVSNDFSIQYVWGHSSRDMPLFYKITSFWGGLEGSLLFWVLVQSFFIMIVAFRYQYTNREIIPYVLATLNGIMSFLLVLLIVWSNPLESQAVIPQDGRGLNPLLQHPAMAIHPPSLYLGFIGFSIPFAFAMGGLMRGKLDNEWVLTTRRWTLLSWYFLSAGLILGGQWAYEELGWGGFWAWDPVENAALMPWLTG
;
A
#
# COMPACT_ATOMS: atom_id res chain seq x y z
N MET A 1 -16.94 -15.16 -0.59
CA MET A 1 -16.67 -13.73 -0.29
C MET A 1 -15.56 -13.15 -1.15
N SER A 2 -14.67 -13.97 -1.73
CA SER A 2 -13.62 -13.53 -2.66
C SER A 2 -14.11 -12.65 -3.81
N ASP A 3 -15.23 -13.00 -4.44
CA ASP A 3 -15.82 -12.22 -5.54
C ASP A 3 -16.11 -10.76 -5.13
N LEU A 4 -16.63 -10.56 -3.91
CA LEU A 4 -16.92 -9.22 -3.38
C LEU A 4 -15.65 -8.39 -3.26
N GLY A 5 -14.58 -8.96 -2.70
CA GLY A 5 -13.30 -8.27 -2.58
C GLY A 5 -12.66 -8.00 -3.95
N THR A 6 -12.75 -8.95 -4.88
CA THR A 6 -12.25 -8.78 -6.26
C THR A 6 -13.00 -7.66 -6.99
N ILE A 7 -14.33 -7.65 -6.92
CA ILE A 7 -15.16 -6.56 -7.48
C ILE A 7 -14.81 -5.22 -6.84
N ALA A 8 -14.59 -5.18 -5.53
CA ALA A 8 -14.18 -3.96 -4.84
C ALA A 8 -12.83 -3.43 -5.38
N LEU A 9 -11.85 -4.31 -5.60
CA LEU A 9 -10.57 -3.94 -6.21
C LEU A 9 -10.73 -3.43 -7.65
N MET A 10 -11.56 -4.07 -8.48
CA MET A 10 -11.84 -3.62 -9.84
C MET A 10 -12.52 -2.26 -9.88
N CYS A 11 -13.48 -2.01 -8.98
CA CYS A 11 -14.10 -0.70 -8.80
C CYS A 11 -13.08 0.35 -8.36
N SER A 12 -12.19 0.02 -7.42
CA SER A 12 -11.10 0.91 -7.01
C SER A 12 -10.13 1.23 -8.15
N LEU A 13 -9.87 0.28 -9.05
CA LEU A 13 -9.07 0.52 -10.25
C LEU A 13 -9.75 1.50 -11.21
N ALA A 14 -11.06 1.36 -11.43
CA ALA A 14 -11.80 2.33 -12.25
C ALA A 14 -11.76 3.74 -11.63
N LEU A 15 -11.89 3.84 -10.30
CA LEU A 15 -11.82 5.11 -9.57
C LEU A 15 -10.42 5.73 -9.58
N SER A 16 -9.35 4.92 -9.51
CA SER A 16 -7.98 5.43 -9.59
C SER A 16 -7.61 5.88 -11.00
N LEU A 17 -8.06 5.17 -12.04
CA LEU A 17 -7.92 5.63 -13.43
C LEU A 17 -8.67 6.96 -13.65
N TYR A 18 -9.90 7.05 -13.14
CA TYR A 18 -10.68 8.30 -13.11
C TYR A 18 -9.91 9.41 -12.37
N GLY A 19 -9.39 9.11 -11.17
CA GLY A 19 -8.63 10.04 -10.35
C GLY A 19 -7.29 10.47 -10.94
N THR A 20 -6.76 9.70 -11.90
CA THR A 20 -5.55 10.06 -12.66
C THR A 20 -5.88 11.05 -13.77
N ALA A 21 -6.92 10.78 -14.57
CA ALA A 21 -7.20 11.57 -15.78
C ALA A 21 -8.00 12.86 -15.52
N VAL A 22 -9.01 12.80 -14.65
CA VAL A 22 -10.02 13.87 -14.49
C VAL A 22 -9.47 15.15 -13.86
N PRO A 23 -8.49 15.15 -12.95
CA PRO A 23 -7.95 16.41 -12.43
C PRO A 23 -7.42 17.33 -13.54
N HIS A 24 -6.82 16.77 -14.60
CA HIS A 24 -6.34 17.55 -15.74
C HIS A 24 -7.49 18.26 -16.48
N LEU A 25 -8.63 17.58 -16.65
CA LEU A 25 -9.83 18.15 -17.26
C LEU A 25 -10.45 19.22 -16.35
N GLY A 26 -10.52 18.95 -15.04
CA GLY A 26 -11.02 19.89 -14.03
C GLY A 26 -10.25 21.20 -14.03
N VAL A 27 -8.91 21.13 -14.09
CA VAL A 27 -8.07 22.33 -14.15
C VAL A 27 -8.20 23.06 -15.49
N ARG A 28 -8.17 22.35 -16.63
CA ARG A 28 -8.30 22.97 -17.97
C ARG A 28 -9.64 23.66 -18.19
N SER A 29 -10.73 23.09 -17.65
CA SER A 29 -12.09 23.64 -17.77
C SER A 29 -12.46 24.61 -16.65
N ASN A 30 -11.56 24.89 -15.71
CA ASN A 30 -11.82 25.65 -14.48
C ASN A 30 -13.05 25.14 -13.70
N ASN A 31 -13.31 23.83 -13.75
CA ASN A 31 -14.45 23.19 -13.11
C ASN A 31 -14.00 22.43 -11.84
N TRP A 32 -14.09 23.12 -10.71
CA TRP A 32 -13.69 22.57 -9.40
C TRP A 32 -14.58 21.43 -8.90
N ASN A 33 -15.78 21.25 -9.46
CA ASN A 33 -16.61 20.08 -9.14
C ASN A 33 -15.97 18.78 -9.65
N LEU A 34 -15.26 18.83 -10.78
CA LEU A 34 -14.50 17.68 -11.28
C LEU A 34 -13.35 17.32 -10.33
N VAL A 35 -12.60 18.31 -9.84
CA VAL A 35 -11.54 18.08 -8.84
C VAL A 35 -12.12 17.50 -7.55
N ARG A 36 -13.25 18.04 -7.06
CA ARG A 36 -13.93 17.53 -5.87
C ARG A 36 -14.43 16.10 -6.06
N SER A 37 -14.92 15.75 -7.24
CA SER A 37 -15.35 14.39 -7.55
C SER A 37 -14.18 13.38 -7.42
N VAL A 38 -12.96 13.77 -7.78
CA VAL A 38 -11.76 12.94 -7.63
C VAL A 38 -11.37 12.75 -6.17
N GLN A 39 -11.58 13.76 -5.32
CA GLN A 39 -11.38 13.63 -3.88
C GLN A 39 -12.33 12.58 -3.30
N HIS A 40 -13.61 12.63 -3.66
CA HIS A 40 -14.59 11.62 -3.25
C HIS A 40 -14.27 10.23 -3.82
N ALA A 41 -13.83 10.14 -5.08
CA ALA A 41 -13.40 8.89 -5.70
C ALA A 41 -12.20 8.27 -4.95
N SER A 42 -11.26 9.09 -4.51
CA SER A 42 -10.09 8.66 -3.73
C SER A 42 -10.51 8.11 -2.35
N ILE A 43 -11.45 8.77 -1.67
CA ILE A 43 -12.01 8.28 -0.40
C ILE A 43 -12.76 6.96 -0.61
N LEU A 44 -13.60 6.87 -1.64
CA LEU A 44 -14.33 5.66 -1.96
C LEU A 44 -13.38 4.50 -2.32
N SER A 45 -12.30 4.76 -3.05
CA SER A 45 -11.27 3.78 -3.36
C SER A 45 -10.63 3.18 -2.11
N PHE A 46 -10.31 4.02 -1.10
CA PHE A 46 -9.83 3.54 0.20
C PHE A 46 -10.84 2.64 0.91
N LEU A 47 -12.13 2.98 0.90
CA LEU A 47 -13.17 2.16 1.52
C LEU A 47 -13.33 0.80 0.83
N LEU A 48 -13.28 0.78 -0.50
CA LEU A 48 -13.36 -0.45 -1.31
C LEU A 48 -12.12 -1.34 -1.12
N ILE A 49 -10.92 -0.76 -1.08
CA ILE A 49 -9.69 -1.50 -0.79
C ILE A 49 -9.71 -2.03 0.64
N THR A 50 -10.20 -1.24 1.61
CA THR A 50 -10.39 -1.70 2.99
C THR A 50 -11.36 -2.87 3.07
N LEU A 51 -12.44 -2.85 2.28
CA LEU A 51 -13.36 -3.97 2.17
C LEU A 51 -12.67 -5.22 1.63
N ALA A 52 -11.89 -5.11 0.54
CA ALA A 52 -11.14 -6.23 -0.01
C ALA A 52 -10.12 -6.80 1.01
N SER A 53 -9.42 -5.92 1.73
CA SER A 53 -8.52 -6.30 2.81
C SER A 53 -9.25 -6.98 3.96
N ALA A 54 -10.43 -6.50 4.36
CA ALA A 54 -11.23 -7.14 5.39
C ALA A 54 -11.70 -8.54 4.97
N VAL A 55 -12.05 -8.74 3.70
CA VAL A 55 -12.39 -10.06 3.15
C VAL A 55 -11.20 -11.01 3.23
N LEU A 56 -10.00 -10.59 2.82
CA LEU A 56 -8.81 -11.45 2.91
C LEU A 56 -8.47 -11.79 4.36
N LEU A 57 -8.53 -10.80 5.26
CA LEU A 57 -8.21 -10.99 6.68
C LEU A 57 -9.20 -11.94 7.36
N GLU A 58 -10.50 -11.80 7.07
CA GLU A 58 -11.51 -12.73 7.57
C GLU A 58 -11.23 -14.15 7.08
N ALA A 59 -10.96 -14.32 5.79
CA ALA A 59 -10.64 -15.62 5.19
C ALA A 59 -9.38 -16.27 5.81
N LEU A 60 -8.33 -15.50 6.11
CA LEU A 60 -7.13 -15.98 6.79
C LEU A 60 -7.43 -16.47 8.21
N VAL A 61 -8.28 -15.74 8.96
CA VAL A 61 -8.64 -16.07 10.34
C VAL A 61 -9.59 -17.27 10.40
N SER A 62 -10.58 -17.33 9.51
CA SER A 62 -11.54 -18.43 9.41
C SER A 62 -10.98 -19.67 8.71
N ASN A 63 -9.80 -19.57 8.09
CA ASN A 63 -9.14 -20.63 7.31
C ASN A 63 -9.96 -21.06 6.09
N ASP A 64 -10.48 -20.08 5.35
CA ASP A 64 -11.17 -20.33 4.09
C ASP A 64 -10.16 -20.75 3.00
N PHE A 65 -9.87 -22.05 2.98
CA PHE A 65 -8.97 -22.66 1.99
C PHE A 65 -9.56 -22.72 0.58
N SER A 66 -10.75 -22.17 0.33
CA SER A 66 -11.22 -21.95 -1.04
C SER A 66 -10.43 -20.85 -1.77
N ILE A 67 -9.73 -19.99 -1.03
CA ILE A 67 -8.82 -18.97 -1.56
C ILE A 67 -7.39 -19.51 -1.58
N GLN A 68 -6.74 -19.44 -2.74
CA GLN A 68 -5.40 -20.01 -2.97
C GLN A 68 -4.35 -19.40 -2.02
N TYR A 69 -4.41 -18.08 -1.81
CA TYR A 69 -3.49 -17.38 -0.90
C TYR A 69 -3.64 -17.88 0.55
N VAL A 70 -4.87 -18.04 1.03
CA VAL A 70 -5.15 -18.52 2.40
C VAL A 70 -4.62 -19.93 2.60
N TRP A 71 -4.84 -20.81 1.62
CA TRP A 71 -4.28 -22.16 1.64
C TRP A 71 -2.73 -22.16 1.63
N GLY A 72 -2.11 -21.24 0.90
CA GLY A 72 -0.65 -21.14 0.82
C GLY A 72 0.04 -20.56 2.05
N HIS A 73 -0.68 -19.77 2.86
CA HIS A 73 -0.08 -18.96 3.93
C HIS A 73 -0.73 -19.15 5.32
N SER A 74 -1.75 -19.98 5.47
CA SER A 74 -2.41 -20.26 6.75
C SER A 74 -2.61 -21.76 6.97
N SER A 75 -2.82 -22.18 8.21
CA SER A 75 -3.18 -23.56 8.59
C SER A 75 -4.03 -23.54 9.87
N ARG A 76 -4.78 -24.62 10.12
CA ARG A 76 -5.71 -24.67 11.26
C ARG A 76 -5.01 -24.56 12.61
N ASP A 77 -3.84 -25.17 12.74
CA ASP A 77 -3.01 -25.23 13.94
C ASP A 77 -2.20 -23.94 14.19
N MET A 78 -2.14 -23.02 13.23
CA MET A 78 -1.40 -21.78 13.36
C MET A 78 -2.03 -20.83 14.41
N PRO A 79 -1.22 -20.21 15.30
CA PRO A 79 -1.72 -19.19 16.22
C PRO A 79 -2.38 -18.01 15.49
N LEU A 80 -3.43 -17.44 16.08
CA LEU A 80 -4.19 -16.32 15.49
C LEU A 80 -3.29 -15.13 15.11
N PHE A 81 -2.27 -14.85 15.92
CA PHE A 81 -1.30 -13.79 15.64
C PHE A 81 -0.66 -13.98 14.26
N TYR A 82 -0.20 -15.19 13.93
CA TYR A 82 0.40 -15.47 12.63
C TYR A 82 -0.63 -15.58 11.50
N LYS A 83 -1.90 -15.89 11.79
CA LYS A 83 -2.99 -15.81 10.79
C LYS A 83 -3.21 -14.38 10.33
N ILE A 84 -3.17 -13.43 11.26
CA ILE A 84 -3.29 -12.00 10.93
C ILE A 84 -2.06 -11.52 10.16
N THR A 85 -0.85 -11.86 10.60
CA THR A 85 0.38 -11.38 9.94
C THR A 85 0.61 -12.03 8.57
N SER A 86 -0.03 -13.17 8.30
CA SER A 86 -0.07 -13.78 6.97
C SER A 86 -0.68 -12.86 5.91
N PHE A 87 -1.40 -11.80 6.29
CA PHE A 87 -1.86 -10.76 5.38
C PHE A 87 -0.73 -10.18 4.54
N TRP A 88 0.48 -10.05 5.09
CA TRP A 88 1.68 -9.60 4.37
C TRP A 88 2.78 -10.67 4.38
N GLY A 89 2.40 -11.95 4.51
CA GLY A 89 3.33 -13.08 4.54
C GLY A 89 3.74 -13.61 3.16
N GLY A 90 3.02 -13.22 2.11
CA GLY A 90 3.27 -13.59 0.71
C GLY A 90 3.23 -12.36 -0.20
N LEU A 91 3.52 -12.56 -1.49
CA LEU A 91 3.60 -11.48 -2.48
C LEU A 91 2.24 -10.78 -2.68
N GLU A 92 1.18 -11.56 -2.89
CA GLU A 92 -0.16 -11.08 -3.24
C GLU A 92 -0.78 -10.29 -2.08
N GLY A 93 -0.71 -10.84 -0.87
CA GLY A 93 -1.19 -10.15 0.34
C GLY A 93 -0.35 -8.91 0.68
N SER A 94 0.97 -8.98 0.53
CA SER A 94 1.85 -7.81 0.68
C SER A 94 1.52 -6.69 -0.30
N LEU A 95 1.22 -7.03 -1.56
CA LEU A 95 0.82 -6.04 -2.56
C LEU A 95 -0.55 -5.43 -2.25
N LEU A 96 -1.50 -6.22 -1.71
CA LEU A 96 -2.76 -5.67 -1.21
C LEU A 96 -2.54 -4.74 -0.01
N PHE A 97 -1.62 -5.09 0.90
CA PHE A 97 -1.22 -4.22 2.01
C PHE A 97 -0.62 -2.91 1.50
N TRP A 98 0.24 -2.97 0.48
CA TRP A 98 0.79 -1.79 -0.19
C TRP A 98 -0.32 -0.89 -0.71
N VAL A 99 -1.24 -1.45 -1.49
CA VAL A 99 -2.39 -0.74 -2.05
C VAL A 99 -3.28 -0.14 -0.94
N LEU A 100 -3.47 -0.86 0.17
CA LEU A 100 -4.20 -0.35 1.34
C LEU A 100 -3.52 0.89 1.94
N VAL A 101 -2.23 0.83 2.24
CA VAL A 101 -1.47 1.95 2.79
C VAL A 101 -1.43 3.14 1.82
N GLN A 102 -1.19 2.89 0.53
CA GLN A 102 -1.21 3.93 -0.49
C GLN A 102 -2.59 4.60 -0.53
N SER A 103 -3.69 3.83 -0.54
CA SER A 103 -5.04 4.38 -0.62
C SER A 103 -5.40 5.21 0.62
N PHE A 104 -4.93 4.80 1.80
CA PHE A 104 -5.07 5.55 3.03
C PHE A 104 -4.35 6.90 2.95
N PHE A 105 -3.11 6.94 2.45
CA PHE A 105 -2.38 8.19 2.27
C PHE A 105 -3.04 9.10 1.23
N ILE A 106 -3.55 8.55 0.12
CA ILE A 106 -4.34 9.32 -0.86
C ILE A 106 -5.59 9.91 -0.21
N MET A 107 -6.33 9.12 0.59
CA MET A 107 -7.51 9.59 1.31
C MET A 107 -7.15 10.74 2.25
N ILE A 108 -6.06 10.64 3.01
CA ILE A 108 -5.58 11.74 3.86
C ILE A 108 -5.29 12.97 3.02
N VAL A 109 -4.57 12.83 1.90
CA VAL A 109 -4.24 13.97 1.04
C VAL A 109 -5.50 14.62 0.46
N ALA A 110 -6.42 13.80 -0.05
CA ALA A 110 -7.70 14.24 -0.61
C ALA A 110 -8.56 14.97 0.41
N PHE A 111 -8.57 14.54 1.68
CA PHE A 111 -9.35 15.16 2.74
C PHE A 111 -8.67 16.38 3.37
N ARG A 112 -7.37 16.27 3.70
CA ARG A 112 -6.63 17.28 4.48
C ARG A 112 -6.25 18.49 3.66
N TYR A 113 -5.86 18.30 2.40
CA TYR A 113 -5.30 19.38 1.57
C TYR A 113 -6.28 19.89 0.51
N GLN A 114 -7.56 19.50 0.56
CA GLN A 114 -8.58 19.93 -0.42
C GLN A 114 -8.72 21.46 -0.60
N TYR A 115 -8.32 22.25 0.40
CA TYR A 115 -8.39 23.72 0.37
C TYR A 115 -7.02 24.41 0.36
N THR A 116 -5.93 23.68 0.55
CA THR A 116 -4.56 24.21 0.58
C THR A 116 -3.90 23.98 -0.77
N ASN A 117 -3.10 24.92 -1.27
CA ASN A 117 -2.39 24.77 -2.55
C ASN A 117 -3.31 24.30 -3.70
N ARG A 118 -4.50 24.92 -3.82
CA ARG A 118 -5.56 24.50 -4.77
C ARG A 118 -5.07 24.32 -6.20
N GLU A 119 -4.04 25.07 -6.58
CA GLU A 119 -3.43 24.99 -7.90
C GLU A 119 -2.59 23.72 -8.16
N ILE A 120 -2.04 23.11 -7.09
CA ILE A 120 -1.12 21.97 -7.17
C ILE A 120 -1.84 20.66 -6.84
N ILE A 121 -2.77 20.67 -5.88
CA ILE A 121 -3.48 19.47 -5.38
C ILE A 121 -4.13 18.60 -6.46
N PRO A 122 -4.77 19.16 -7.52
CA PRO A 122 -5.30 18.32 -8.61
C PRO A 122 -4.23 17.41 -9.22
N TYR A 123 -3.01 17.93 -9.42
CA TYR A 123 -1.89 17.18 -9.98
C TYR A 123 -1.24 16.22 -8.98
N VAL A 124 -1.25 16.57 -7.69
CA VAL A 124 -0.85 15.64 -6.61
C VAL A 124 -1.76 14.42 -6.61
N LEU A 125 -3.08 14.64 -6.63
CA LEU A 125 -4.07 13.57 -6.68
C LEU A 125 -3.96 12.76 -7.97
N ALA A 126 -3.72 13.40 -9.12
CA ALA A 126 -3.49 12.71 -10.39
C ALA A 126 -2.27 11.78 -10.31
N THR A 127 -1.15 12.27 -9.76
CA THR A 127 0.08 11.49 -9.62
C THR A 127 -0.11 10.30 -8.68
N LEU A 128 -0.70 10.52 -7.50
CA LEU A 128 -0.93 9.45 -6.54
C LEU A 128 -1.92 8.40 -7.05
N ASN A 129 -2.99 8.83 -7.74
CA ASN A 129 -3.93 7.91 -8.36
C ASN A 129 -3.32 7.17 -9.55
N GLY A 130 -2.35 7.76 -10.25
CA GLY A 130 -1.57 7.07 -11.29
C GLY A 130 -0.73 5.93 -10.71
N ILE A 131 -0.02 6.19 -9.61
CA ILE A 131 0.70 5.16 -8.84
C ILE A 131 -0.27 4.07 -8.36
N MET A 132 -1.42 4.47 -7.81
CA MET A 132 -2.46 3.53 -7.37
C MET A 132 -3.00 2.66 -8.52
N SER A 133 -3.24 3.24 -9.69
CA SER A 133 -3.73 2.53 -10.87
C SER A 133 -2.73 1.45 -11.30
N PHE A 134 -1.43 1.80 -11.33
CA PHE A 134 -0.37 0.86 -11.63
C PHE A 134 -0.33 -0.31 -10.63
N LEU A 135 -0.36 -0.01 -9.33
CA LEU A 135 -0.33 -1.04 -8.28
C LEU A 135 -1.58 -1.94 -8.31
N LEU A 136 -2.77 -1.38 -8.55
CA LEU A 136 -4.01 -2.14 -8.67
C LEU A 136 -4.01 -3.03 -9.91
N VAL A 137 -3.43 -2.56 -11.02
CA VAL A 137 -3.24 -3.39 -12.23
C VAL A 137 -2.31 -4.56 -11.93
N LEU A 138 -1.18 -4.33 -11.24
CA LEU A 138 -0.30 -5.41 -10.77
C LEU A 138 -1.05 -6.41 -9.89
N LEU A 139 -1.80 -5.92 -8.91
CA LEU A 139 -2.53 -6.75 -7.95
C LEU A 139 -3.61 -7.59 -8.63
N ILE A 140 -4.46 -6.99 -9.48
CA ILE A 140 -5.62 -7.69 -10.06
C ILE A 140 -5.18 -8.68 -11.13
N VAL A 141 -4.17 -8.34 -11.93
CA VAL A 141 -3.80 -9.14 -13.11
C VAL A 141 -2.73 -10.18 -12.81
N TRP A 142 -1.74 -9.88 -11.96
CA TRP A 142 -0.60 -10.77 -11.72
C TRP A 142 -0.52 -11.36 -10.31
N SER A 143 -1.20 -10.77 -9.32
CA SER A 143 -0.98 -11.14 -7.92
C SER A 143 -2.26 -11.01 -7.09
N ASN A 144 -3.35 -11.62 -7.57
CA ASN A 144 -4.66 -11.49 -6.94
C ASN A 144 -4.74 -12.34 -5.65
N PRO A 145 -4.81 -11.73 -4.45
CA PRO A 145 -4.82 -12.49 -3.19
C PRO A 145 -6.17 -13.17 -2.91
N LEU A 146 -7.21 -12.87 -3.70
CA LEU A 146 -8.56 -13.40 -3.55
C LEU A 146 -8.89 -14.42 -4.64
N GLU A 147 -7.89 -14.93 -5.36
CA GLU A 147 -8.08 -15.98 -6.36
C GLU A 147 -8.61 -17.27 -5.71
N SER A 148 -9.75 -17.73 -6.20
CA SER A 148 -10.39 -18.96 -5.74
C SER A 148 -9.82 -20.19 -6.46
N GLN A 149 -9.75 -21.31 -5.75
CA GLN A 149 -9.31 -22.60 -6.30
C GLN A 149 -10.45 -23.62 -6.34
N ALA A 150 -10.44 -24.48 -7.38
CA ALA A 150 -11.53 -25.44 -7.62
C ALA A 150 -11.55 -26.61 -6.63
N VAL A 151 -10.37 -27.04 -6.17
CA VAL A 151 -10.23 -28.11 -5.18
C VAL A 151 -9.92 -27.46 -3.85
N ILE A 152 -10.78 -27.67 -2.85
CA ILE A 152 -10.64 -27.08 -1.52
C ILE A 152 -9.93 -28.09 -0.61
N PRO A 153 -8.67 -27.84 -0.21
CA PRO A 153 -7.93 -28.74 0.68
C PRO A 153 -8.51 -28.74 2.10
N GLN A 154 -8.31 -29.83 2.84
CA GLN A 154 -8.79 -29.92 4.23
C GLN A 154 -8.02 -29.00 5.19
N ASP A 155 -6.74 -28.76 4.89
CA ASP A 155 -5.87 -27.86 5.65
C ASP A 155 -4.94 -27.09 4.70
N GLY A 156 -4.39 -25.99 5.21
CA GLY A 156 -3.42 -25.15 4.51
C GLY A 156 -1.97 -25.50 4.86
N ARG A 157 -1.04 -24.91 4.10
CA ARG A 157 0.40 -25.17 4.22
C ARG A 157 1.04 -24.47 5.42
N GLY A 158 0.32 -23.54 6.04
CA GLY A 158 0.84 -22.68 7.10
C GLY A 158 1.75 -21.59 6.54
N LEU A 159 2.04 -20.61 7.39
CA LEU A 159 3.02 -19.59 7.07
C LEU A 159 4.43 -20.18 7.11
N ASN A 160 5.31 -19.76 6.19
CA ASN A 160 6.73 -20.14 6.22
C ASN A 160 7.29 -19.97 7.66
N PRO A 161 7.91 -21.00 8.26
CA PRO A 161 8.40 -20.94 9.63
C PRO A 161 9.29 -19.73 9.93
N LEU A 162 10.10 -19.26 8.97
CA LEU A 162 10.96 -18.08 9.14
C LEU A 162 10.18 -16.77 9.34
N LEU A 163 8.91 -16.74 8.90
CA LEU A 163 8.02 -15.59 9.04
C LEU A 163 7.21 -15.66 10.35
N GLN A 164 7.26 -16.78 11.08
CA GLN A 164 6.62 -16.92 12.40
C GLN A 164 7.51 -16.32 13.50
N HIS A 165 7.95 -15.08 13.29
CA HIS A 165 8.82 -14.33 14.19
C HIS A 165 8.20 -12.95 14.51
N PRO A 166 8.20 -12.48 15.78
CA PRO A 166 7.61 -11.18 16.14
C PRO A 166 8.18 -9.99 15.36
N ALA A 167 9.48 -9.99 15.06
CA ALA A 167 10.08 -8.95 14.23
C ALA A 167 9.48 -8.93 12.82
N MET A 168 9.22 -10.09 12.20
CA MET A 168 8.54 -10.18 10.89
C MET A 168 7.07 -9.79 10.92
N ALA A 169 6.41 -9.88 12.07
CA ALA A 169 5.06 -9.36 12.19
C ALA A 169 5.02 -7.82 12.12
N ILE A 170 6.07 -7.13 12.60
CA ILE A 170 6.07 -5.67 12.78
C ILE A 170 6.92 -4.95 11.72
N HIS A 171 7.96 -5.60 11.22
CA HIS A 171 8.90 -5.07 10.23
C HIS A 171 8.21 -4.67 8.92
N PRO A 172 7.46 -5.55 8.21
CA PRO A 172 6.86 -5.20 6.92
C PRO A 172 5.89 -4.02 7.02
N PRO A 173 4.95 -3.96 8.00
CA PRO A 173 4.11 -2.78 8.18
C PRO A 173 4.90 -1.47 8.33
N SER A 174 5.99 -1.49 9.11
CA SER A 174 6.86 -0.32 9.29
C SER A 174 7.55 0.07 7.98
N LEU A 175 8.12 -0.91 7.26
CA LEU A 175 8.82 -0.68 6.00
C LEU A 175 7.88 -0.13 4.93
N TYR A 176 6.68 -0.70 4.77
CA TYR A 176 5.66 -0.21 3.84
C TYR A 176 5.18 1.20 4.19
N LEU A 177 4.89 1.50 5.45
CA LEU A 177 4.49 2.85 5.87
C LEU A 177 5.54 3.90 5.47
N GLY A 178 6.82 3.57 5.62
CA GLY A 178 7.90 4.47 5.25
C GLY A 178 8.13 4.58 3.74
N PHE A 179 8.24 3.46 3.02
CA PHE A 179 8.43 3.45 1.57
C PHE A 179 7.32 4.16 0.82
N ILE A 180 6.09 3.80 1.15
CA ILE A 180 4.89 4.30 0.48
C ILE A 180 4.66 5.76 0.85
N GLY A 181 5.05 6.17 2.06
CA GLY A 181 4.94 7.55 2.53
C GLY A 181 5.71 8.53 1.65
N PHE A 182 6.85 8.12 1.08
CA PHE A 182 7.63 8.93 0.13
C PHE A 182 6.92 9.19 -1.21
N SER A 183 5.84 8.48 -1.52
CA SER A 183 4.99 8.81 -2.68
C SER A 183 4.33 10.18 -2.55
N ILE A 184 4.09 10.66 -1.32
CA ILE A 184 3.47 11.96 -1.06
C ILE A 184 4.39 13.13 -1.44
N PRO A 185 5.61 13.28 -0.88
CA PRO A 185 6.53 14.33 -1.31
C PRO A 185 6.83 14.26 -2.81
N PHE A 186 6.96 13.05 -3.37
CA PHE A 186 7.09 12.86 -4.82
C PHE A 186 5.90 13.45 -5.59
N ALA A 187 4.66 13.14 -5.20
CA ALA A 187 3.47 13.66 -5.86
C ALA A 187 3.30 15.17 -5.73
N PHE A 188 3.70 15.77 -4.61
CA PHE A 188 3.75 17.22 -4.45
C PHE A 188 4.78 17.87 -5.38
N ALA A 189 5.98 17.28 -5.51
CA ALA A 189 6.99 17.75 -6.45
C ALA A 189 6.50 17.65 -7.91
N MET A 190 5.90 16.52 -8.29
CA MET A 190 5.29 16.35 -9.61
C MET A 190 4.15 17.36 -9.86
N GLY A 191 3.33 17.63 -8.85
CA GLY A 191 2.27 18.62 -8.96
C GLY A 191 2.80 20.06 -9.13
N GLY A 192 3.87 20.41 -8.42
CA GLY A 192 4.57 21.70 -8.59
C GLY A 192 5.15 21.84 -10.00
N LEU A 193 5.82 20.80 -10.51
CA LEU A 193 6.35 20.74 -11.87
C LEU A 193 5.25 20.87 -12.94
N MET A 194 4.17 20.10 -12.82
CA MET A 194 3.05 20.15 -13.77
C MET A 194 2.34 21.50 -13.77
N ARG A 195 2.27 22.18 -12.62
CA ARG A 195 1.68 23.52 -12.50
C ARG A 195 2.64 24.64 -12.91
N GLY A 196 3.95 24.40 -12.88
CA GLY A 196 4.98 25.44 -13.04
C GLY A 196 5.19 26.29 -11.78
N LYS A 197 4.80 25.78 -10.59
CA LYS A 197 5.03 26.45 -9.30
C LYS A 197 6.19 25.79 -8.57
N LEU A 198 7.32 26.50 -8.52
CA LEU A 198 8.56 26.07 -7.87
C LEU A 198 8.82 26.84 -6.56
N ASP A 199 7.77 27.37 -5.94
CA ASP A 199 7.86 28.08 -4.67
C ASP A 199 8.06 27.12 -3.49
N ASN A 200 8.45 27.64 -2.32
CA ASN A 200 8.75 26.81 -1.15
C ASN A 200 7.50 26.39 -0.34
N GLU A 201 6.29 26.80 -0.74
CA GLU A 201 5.06 26.56 0.03
C GLU A 201 4.71 25.06 0.11
N TRP A 202 4.92 24.31 -0.97
CA TRP A 202 4.68 22.86 -0.97
C TRP A 202 5.75 22.09 -0.18
N VAL A 203 6.97 22.62 -0.07
CA VAL A 203 8.07 22.01 0.71
C VAL A 203 7.74 21.94 2.20
N LEU A 204 7.11 22.98 2.76
CA LEU A 204 6.66 22.96 4.15
C LEU A 204 5.53 21.94 4.38
N THR A 205 4.70 21.72 3.36
CA THR A 205 3.60 20.76 3.40
C THR A 205 4.11 19.32 3.41
N THR A 206 5.15 19.04 2.62
CA THR A 206 5.74 17.70 2.47
C THR A 206 6.66 17.32 3.62
N ARG A 207 7.28 18.28 4.32
CA ARG A 207 8.21 18.01 5.44
C ARG A 207 7.68 17.00 6.47
N ARG A 208 6.40 17.11 6.86
CA ARG A 208 5.81 16.18 7.84
C ARG A 208 5.69 14.76 7.28
N TRP A 209 5.35 14.63 6.00
CA TRP A 209 5.30 13.34 5.32
C TRP A 209 6.68 12.74 5.16
N THR A 210 7.68 13.54 4.79
CA THR A 210 9.08 13.11 4.72
C THR A 210 9.56 12.57 6.07
N LEU A 211 9.38 13.32 7.16
CA LEU A 211 9.81 12.89 8.49
C LEU A 211 9.08 11.62 8.97
N LEU A 212 7.77 11.52 8.70
CA LEU A 212 6.99 10.33 9.02
C LEU A 212 7.50 9.11 8.25
N SER A 213 7.75 9.28 6.95
CA SER A 213 8.24 8.24 6.06
C SER A 213 9.62 7.75 6.50
N TRP A 214 10.52 8.71 6.77
CA TRP A 214 11.87 8.45 7.26
C TRP A 214 11.87 7.73 8.61
N TYR A 215 10.99 8.14 9.54
CA TYR A 215 10.84 7.47 10.85
C TYR A 215 10.45 6.00 10.70
N PHE A 216 9.42 5.72 9.90
CA PHE A 216 8.95 4.35 9.68
C PHE A 216 9.96 3.49 8.91
N LEU A 217 10.67 4.07 7.93
CA LEU A 217 11.78 3.38 7.26
C LEU A 217 12.94 3.10 8.22
N SER A 218 13.26 4.01 9.13
CA SER A 218 14.29 3.79 10.16
C SER A 218 13.90 2.62 11.06
N ALA A 219 12.66 2.58 11.53
CA ALA A 219 12.13 1.47 12.33
C ALA A 219 12.15 0.16 11.52
N GLY A 220 11.70 0.20 10.26
CA GLY A 220 11.72 -0.94 9.34
C GLY A 220 13.13 -1.51 9.16
N LEU A 221 14.12 -0.67 8.86
CA LEU A 221 15.52 -1.07 8.68
C LEU A 221 16.11 -1.68 9.96
N ILE A 222 15.82 -1.12 11.13
CA ILE A 222 16.29 -1.68 12.42
C ILE A 222 15.67 -3.05 12.68
N LEU A 223 14.34 -3.17 12.52
CA LEU A 223 13.62 -4.42 12.75
C LEU A 223 14.01 -5.51 11.74
N GLY A 224 14.21 -5.13 10.47
CA GLY A 224 14.64 -6.04 9.40
C GLY A 224 16.06 -6.54 9.64
N GLY A 225 16.97 -5.62 10.00
CA GLY A 225 18.34 -5.98 10.37
C GLY A 225 18.41 -6.90 11.60
N GLN A 226 17.55 -6.70 12.60
CA GLN A 226 17.42 -7.60 13.75
C GLN A 226 16.92 -8.98 13.33
N TRP A 227 15.83 -9.06 12.56
CA TRP A 227 15.29 -10.34 12.09
C TRP A 227 16.28 -11.11 11.23
N ALA A 228 16.95 -10.44 10.29
CA ALA A 228 17.97 -11.06 9.44
C ALA A 228 19.12 -11.64 10.26
N TYR A 229 19.50 -10.98 11.36
CA TYR A 229 20.52 -11.47 12.29
C TYR A 229 20.04 -12.73 13.05
N GLU A 230 18.77 -12.75 13.47
CA GLU A 230 18.21 -13.83 14.30
C GLU A 230 17.84 -15.08 13.47
N GLU A 231 17.25 -14.93 12.28
CA GLU A 231 16.64 -16.03 11.52
C GLU A 231 17.38 -16.39 10.21
N LEU A 232 17.94 -15.40 9.51
CA LEU A 232 18.53 -15.66 8.19
C LEU A 232 19.99 -16.11 8.28
N GLY A 233 20.74 -15.65 9.29
CA GLY A 233 22.12 -16.14 9.53
C GLY A 233 23.14 -15.75 8.45
N TRP A 234 22.85 -14.72 7.63
CA TRP A 234 23.68 -14.28 6.49
C TRP A 234 25.01 -13.61 6.90
N GLY A 235 25.66 -14.02 7.99
CA GLY A 235 26.96 -13.47 8.39
C GLY A 235 26.91 -12.10 9.07
N GLY A 236 25.73 -11.66 9.55
CA GLY A 236 25.61 -10.51 10.45
C GLY A 236 24.33 -9.71 10.26
N PHE A 237 24.26 -8.56 10.95
CA PHE A 237 23.23 -7.56 10.76
C PHE A 237 23.24 -7.14 9.28
N TRP A 238 22.08 -7.22 8.61
CA TRP A 238 21.84 -6.55 7.31
C TRP A 238 22.51 -7.18 6.07
N ALA A 239 22.89 -8.45 6.12
CA ALA A 239 23.63 -9.06 5.03
C ALA A 239 22.79 -9.26 3.75
N TRP A 240 22.97 -8.34 2.80
CA TRP A 240 22.53 -8.38 1.40
C TRP A 240 21.04 -8.70 1.16
N ASP A 241 20.16 -8.34 2.10
CA ASP A 241 18.72 -8.42 1.85
C ASP A 241 18.30 -7.35 0.81
N PRO A 242 17.74 -7.76 -0.36
CA PRO A 242 17.29 -6.81 -1.37
C PRO A 242 16.21 -5.84 -0.87
N VAL A 243 15.37 -6.26 0.08
CA VAL A 243 14.28 -5.43 0.61
C VAL A 243 14.85 -4.25 1.41
N GLU A 244 15.82 -4.50 2.27
CA GLU A 244 16.48 -3.53 3.13
C GLU A 244 17.42 -2.64 2.32
N ASN A 245 18.10 -3.19 1.31
CA ASN A 245 18.92 -2.40 0.40
C ASN A 245 18.05 -1.44 -0.42
N ALA A 246 16.90 -1.90 -0.92
CA ALA A 246 15.94 -1.02 -1.57
C ALA A 246 15.42 0.04 -0.60
N ALA A 247 15.16 -0.31 0.67
CA ALA A 247 14.68 0.59 1.71
C ALA A 247 15.70 1.65 2.13
N LEU A 248 16.99 1.32 2.07
CA LEU A 248 18.07 2.24 2.43
C LEU A 248 18.15 3.42 1.47
N MET A 249 17.91 3.21 0.18
CA MET A 249 18.01 4.27 -0.84
C MET A 249 17.11 5.47 -0.54
N PRO A 250 15.77 5.33 -0.38
CA PRO A 250 14.91 6.45 -0.01
C PRO A 250 15.17 6.95 1.41
N TRP A 251 15.71 6.12 2.32
CA TRP A 251 16.10 6.57 3.66
C TRP A 251 17.29 7.55 3.63
N LEU A 252 18.26 7.33 2.73
CA LEU A 252 19.43 8.22 2.55
C LEU A 252 19.09 9.51 1.81
N THR A 253 18.22 9.43 0.82
CA THR A 253 17.90 10.58 -0.06
C THR A 253 16.66 11.37 0.38
N GLY A 254 15.94 10.86 1.38
CA GLY A 254 14.63 11.34 1.83
C GLY A 254 14.66 12.62 2.64
#